data_AF-A0A355BHQ6-F1
#
_entry.id   AF-A0A355BHQ6-F1
#
_cell.length_a   1.000
_cell.length_b   1.000
_cell.length_c   1.000
_cell.angle_alpha   90.00
_cell.angle_beta   90.00
_cell.angle_gamma   90.00
#
_symmetry.space_group_name_H-M   'P 1'
#
loop_
_entity.id
_entity.type
_entity.pdbx_description
1 polymer ?
#
loop_
_entity_poly.entity_id
_entity_poly.type
_entity_poly.pdbx_seq_one_letter_code
_entity_poly.pdbx_strand_id
1 'polypeptide(L)'
;MRKVLIAFTIVALLLATAAPVTVAALEKPAFKLGNEVLLERFLHLIEGKNVGLVTNQTGVNSHGKKTIDALALDARVKLVALYGPEHGIDGKAVAGADVESYTHPILDIPVYSLYGATRRPTSAMLQGVDVMLFDIQDIRARSYTYISTMYYVMEAAKASGIPIVILDRPNPVGGEICEGPVLEDFTIGFVGIDNLPIAHGMTIGELARFFNRNIGADLHVVPMEGYTRDMIWQDTGLAWVPTSPMIPFIESAFGYNATGLGDGTGVHQADYF
;
A
#
# COMPACT_ATOMS: atom_id res chain seq x y z
N MET A 1 -38.90 -65.36 -37.99
CA MET A 1 -37.67 -64.56 -38.24
C MET A 1 -37.53 -63.52 -37.13
N ARG A 2 -37.06 -63.98 -35.97
CA ARG A 2 -36.59 -63.16 -34.84
C ARG A 2 -35.13 -62.85 -35.12
N LYS A 3 -34.74 -61.58 -35.30
CA LYS A 3 -33.35 -61.02 -35.24
C LYS A 3 -33.24 -59.68 -36.00
N VAL A 4 -34.13 -58.69 -35.77
CA VAL A 4 -33.88 -57.31 -36.30
C VAL A 4 -34.34 -56.19 -35.36
N LEU A 5 -34.95 -56.48 -34.20
CA LEU A 5 -35.59 -55.46 -33.37
C LEU A 5 -34.91 -55.21 -32.00
N ILE A 6 -33.58 -55.30 -31.93
CA ILE A 6 -32.81 -55.02 -30.69
C ILE A 6 -31.68 -54.00 -30.90
N ALA A 7 -31.41 -53.56 -32.14
CA ALA A 7 -30.29 -52.67 -32.42
C ALA A 7 -30.61 -51.16 -32.35
N PHE A 8 -31.88 -50.75 -32.20
CA PHE A 8 -32.25 -49.32 -32.18
C PHE A 8 -32.62 -48.77 -30.79
N THR A 9 -32.71 -49.61 -29.76
CA THR A 9 -33.09 -49.14 -28.41
C THR A 9 -31.87 -48.90 -27.50
N ILE A 10 -30.67 -49.37 -27.88
CA ILE A 10 -29.45 -49.18 -27.07
C ILE A 10 -28.64 -47.93 -27.50
N VAL A 11 -28.80 -47.45 -28.74
CA VAL A 11 -28.12 -46.19 -29.17
C VAL A 11 -28.84 -44.94 -28.65
N ALA A 12 -30.13 -45.03 -28.33
CA ALA A 12 -30.89 -43.93 -27.74
C ALA A 12 -30.66 -43.78 -26.21
N LEU A 13 -29.99 -44.75 -25.56
CA LEU A 13 -29.75 -44.73 -24.11
C LEU A 13 -28.32 -44.32 -23.71
N LEU A 14 -27.51 -43.84 -24.66
CA LEU A 14 -26.16 -43.29 -24.43
C LEU A 14 -26.09 -41.77 -24.67
N LEU A 15 -27.22 -41.13 -24.97
CA LEU A 15 -27.34 -39.67 -25.13
C LEU A 15 -27.98 -38.99 -23.90
N ALA A 16 -28.17 -39.72 -22.80
CA ALA A 16 -28.65 -39.16 -21.56
C ALA A 16 -27.49 -38.63 -20.71
N THR A 17 -27.50 -37.30 -20.56
CA THR A 17 -26.93 -36.52 -19.44
C THR A 17 -25.40 -36.39 -19.37
N ALA A 18 -24.78 -35.78 -20.37
CA ALA A 18 -23.69 -34.86 -20.06
C ALA A 18 -24.35 -33.53 -19.65
N ALA A 19 -24.70 -33.38 -18.37
CA ALA A 19 -24.98 -32.06 -17.83
C ALA A 19 -23.73 -31.20 -18.09
N PRO A 20 -23.86 -29.94 -18.58
CA PRO A 20 -22.70 -29.07 -18.62
C PRO A 20 -22.24 -28.94 -17.18
N VAL A 21 -21.06 -29.49 -16.88
CA VAL A 21 -20.34 -29.10 -15.68
C VAL A 21 -20.00 -27.65 -15.93
N THR A 22 -20.89 -26.75 -15.50
CA THR A 22 -20.50 -25.39 -15.21
C THR A 22 -19.45 -25.54 -14.14
N VAL A 23 -18.18 -25.51 -14.56
CA VAL A 23 -17.11 -25.07 -13.69
C VAL A 23 -17.60 -23.69 -13.30
N ALA A 24 -18.23 -23.58 -12.13
CA ALA A 24 -18.38 -22.30 -11.48
C ALA A 24 -16.97 -21.75 -11.53
N ALA A 25 -16.75 -20.68 -12.30
CA ALA A 25 -15.50 -19.96 -12.21
C ALA A 25 -15.36 -19.72 -10.72
N LEU A 26 -14.37 -20.37 -10.10
CA LEU A 26 -14.02 -20.09 -8.72
C LEU A 26 -13.79 -18.59 -8.76
N GLU A 27 -14.74 -17.83 -8.22
CA GLU A 27 -14.58 -16.38 -8.09
C GLU A 27 -13.21 -16.24 -7.45
N LYS A 28 -12.28 -15.61 -8.17
CA LYS A 28 -10.96 -15.29 -7.63
C LYS A 28 -11.28 -14.69 -6.25
N PRO A 29 -10.78 -15.27 -5.15
CA PRO A 29 -11.07 -14.72 -3.83
C PRO A 29 -10.77 -13.24 -3.88
N ALA A 30 -11.77 -12.42 -3.51
CA ALA A 30 -11.69 -10.98 -3.68
C ALA A 30 -10.42 -10.47 -2.98
N PHE A 31 -9.52 -9.85 -3.75
CA PHE A 31 -8.30 -9.26 -3.21
C PHE A 31 -8.69 -8.11 -2.28
N LYS A 32 -8.27 -8.16 -1.02
CA LYS A 32 -8.56 -7.09 -0.06
C LYS A 32 -7.29 -6.43 0.41
N LEU A 33 -7.28 -5.10 0.35
CA LEU A 33 -6.20 -4.28 0.88
C LEU A 33 -6.27 -4.22 2.42
N GLY A 34 -5.15 -3.88 3.06
CA GLY A 34 -5.08 -3.77 4.52
C GLY A 34 -6.11 -2.80 5.11
N ASN A 35 -6.52 -1.76 4.37
CA ASN A 35 -7.55 -0.81 4.81
C ASN A 35 -8.97 -1.41 4.83
N GLU A 36 -9.28 -2.37 3.95
CA GLU A 36 -10.55 -3.11 3.97
C GLU A 36 -10.54 -4.13 5.11
N VAL A 37 -9.45 -4.89 5.22
CA VAL A 37 -9.25 -5.89 6.27
C VAL A 37 -9.27 -5.24 7.67
N LEU A 38 -8.77 -4.00 7.80
CA LEU A 38 -8.86 -3.22 9.02
C LEU A 38 -10.30 -3.05 9.48
N LEU A 39 -11.15 -2.51 8.62
CA LEU A 39 -12.53 -2.17 8.96
C LEU A 39 -13.42 -3.40 9.16
N GLU A 40 -13.09 -4.51 8.51
CA GLU A 40 -13.84 -5.75 8.62
C GLU A 40 -13.44 -6.62 9.83
N ARG A 41 -12.13 -6.71 10.12
CA ARG A 41 -11.59 -7.75 11.02
C ARG A 41 -10.70 -7.20 12.14
N PHE A 42 -10.10 -6.03 11.95
CA PHE A 42 -9.14 -5.44 12.90
C PHE A 42 -9.58 -4.10 13.47
N LEU A 43 -10.89 -3.80 13.44
CA LEU A 43 -11.41 -2.52 13.91
C LEU A 43 -11.06 -2.23 15.38
N HIS A 44 -10.94 -3.27 16.21
CA HIS A 44 -10.49 -3.18 17.61
C HIS A 44 -9.13 -2.47 17.79
N LEU A 45 -8.31 -2.36 16.74
CA LEU A 45 -7.07 -1.60 16.78
C LEU A 45 -7.29 -0.08 16.85
N ILE A 46 -8.44 0.41 16.36
CA ILE A 46 -8.76 1.85 16.22
C ILE A 46 -10.10 2.28 16.83
N GLU A 47 -10.94 1.33 17.23
CA GLU A 47 -12.26 1.59 17.81
C GLU A 47 -12.14 2.42 19.09
N GLY A 48 -12.90 3.53 19.16
CA GLY A 48 -12.90 4.46 20.29
C GLY A 48 -11.64 5.32 20.45
N LYS A 49 -10.68 5.24 19.51
CA LYS A 49 -9.40 5.97 19.55
C LYS A 49 -9.42 7.22 18.68
N ASN A 50 -8.64 8.23 19.07
CA ASN A 50 -8.27 9.34 18.21
C ASN A 50 -7.18 8.88 17.23
N VAL A 51 -7.53 8.79 15.95
CA VAL A 51 -6.68 8.27 14.89
C VAL A 51 -5.95 9.39 14.16
N GLY A 52 -4.63 9.28 14.07
CA GLY A 52 -3.80 10.02 13.12
C GLY A 52 -3.53 9.17 11.87
N LEU A 53 -3.77 9.69 10.66
CA LEU A 53 -3.58 8.93 9.42
C LEU A 53 -2.49 9.54 8.54
N VAL A 54 -1.43 8.77 8.31
CA VAL A 54 -0.45 9.04 7.26
C VAL A 54 -0.95 8.45 5.95
N THR A 55 -1.24 9.29 4.98
CA THR A 55 -1.83 8.84 3.70
C THR A 55 -1.59 9.85 2.58
N ASN A 56 -1.95 9.45 1.36
CA ASN A 56 -2.01 10.33 0.20
C ASN A 56 -3.14 9.87 -0.75
N GLN A 57 -3.12 10.32 -2.01
CA GLN A 57 -4.11 9.97 -3.02
C GLN A 57 -4.23 8.47 -3.29
N THR A 58 -3.18 7.69 -3.00
CA THR A 58 -3.16 6.24 -3.18
C THR A 58 -3.87 5.47 -2.06
N GLY A 59 -4.18 6.16 -0.96
CA GLY A 59 -4.94 5.65 0.18
C GLY A 59 -6.41 5.42 -0.16
N VAL A 60 -6.68 4.49 -1.08
CA VAL A 60 -8.01 4.04 -1.50
C VAL A 60 -8.15 2.53 -1.31
N ASN A 61 -9.38 2.04 -1.17
CA ASN A 61 -9.69 0.61 -1.14
C ASN A 61 -9.83 0.03 -2.57
N SER A 62 -10.15 -1.27 -2.68
CA SER A 62 -10.36 -1.95 -3.97
C SER A 62 -11.45 -1.33 -4.86
N HIS A 63 -12.33 -0.53 -4.27
CA HIS A 63 -13.43 0.17 -4.95
C HIS A 63 -13.13 1.65 -5.25
N GLY A 64 -11.90 2.12 -4.98
CA GLY A 64 -11.49 3.51 -5.18
C GLY A 64 -11.99 4.49 -4.11
N LYS A 65 -12.59 4.00 -3.01
CA LYS A 65 -13.01 4.84 -1.88
C LYS A 65 -11.80 5.18 -1.01
N LYS A 66 -11.63 6.47 -0.68
CA LYS A 66 -10.51 6.95 0.15
C LYS A 66 -10.61 6.44 1.58
N THR A 67 -9.46 6.09 2.15
CA THR A 67 -9.32 5.72 3.56
C THR A 67 -9.70 6.87 4.48
N ILE A 68 -9.40 8.12 4.09
CA ILE A 68 -9.86 9.33 4.79
C ILE A 68 -11.38 9.31 4.96
N ASP A 69 -12.11 9.13 3.86
CA ASP A 69 -13.58 9.15 3.85
C ASP A 69 -14.16 7.94 4.61
N ALA A 70 -13.52 6.77 4.49
CA ALA A 70 -13.94 5.57 5.18
C ALA A 70 -13.84 5.73 6.71
N LEU A 71 -12.75 6.31 7.23
CA LEU A 71 -12.58 6.57 8.66
C LEU A 71 -13.44 7.72 9.16
N ALA A 72 -13.57 8.80 8.38
CA ALA A 72 -14.37 9.96 8.77
C ALA A 72 -15.88 9.66 8.88
N LEU A 73 -16.38 8.70 8.10
CA LEU A 73 -17.78 8.27 8.11
C LEU A 73 -18.08 7.15 9.12
N ASP A 74 -17.06 6.52 9.71
CA ASP A 74 -17.26 5.44 10.68
C ASP A 74 -17.40 6.01 12.10
N ALA A 75 -18.62 6.00 12.64
CA ALA A 75 -18.91 6.54 13.97
C ALA A 75 -18.16 5.86 15.14
N ARG A 76 -17.53 4.70 14.91
CA ARG A 76 -16.74 3.98 15.91
C ARG A 76 -15.30 4.49 15.99
N VAL A 77 -14.88 5.32 15.04
CA VAL A 77 -13.52 5.84 14.89
C VAL A 77 -13.55 7.36 14.91
N LYS A 78 -12.51 7.98 15.46
CA LYS A 78 -12.37 9.44 15.43
C LYS A 78 -11.09 9.84 14.73
N LEU A 79 -11.18 10.20 13.45
CA LEU A 79 -10.06 10.76 12.70
C LEU A 79 -9.77 12.20 13.18
N VAL A 80 -8.58 12.45 13.73
CA VAL A 80 -8.23 13.75 14.34
C VAL A 80 -7.11 14.50 13.65
N ALA A 81 -6.30 13.83 12.83
CA ALA A 81 -5.20 14.45 12.10
C ALA A 81 -4.84 13.66 10.84
N LEU A 82 -4.39 14.36 9.81
CA LEU A 82 -3.82 13.80 8.59
C LEU A 82 -2.35 14.20 8.47
N TYR A 83 -1.55 13.31 7.89
CA TYR A 83 -0.13 13.54 7.67
C TYR A 83 0.22 13.19 6.22
N GLY A 84 0.60 14.20 5.43
CA GLY A 84 0.95 14.03 4.02
C GLY A 84 2.46 13.81 3.84
N PRO A 85 2.89 12.84 3.02
CA PRO A 85 4.30 12.61 2.69
C PRO A 85 4.77 13.60 1.60
N GLU A 86 5.86 13.25 0.91
CA GLU A 86 6.23 13.87 -0.37
C GLU A 86 5.03 13.87 -1.33
N HIS A 87 4.84 14.99 -2.05
CA HIS A 87 3.68 15.27 -2.92
C HIS A 87 2.37 15.66 -2.23
N GLY A 88 2.31 15.61 -0.88
CA GLY A 88 1.13 15.96 -0.10
C GLY A 88 0.04 14.88 -0.10
N ILE A 89 -1.10 15.15 0.54
CA ILE A 89 -2.18 14.15 0.66
C ILE A 89 -2.96 13.93 -0.66
N ASP A 90 -2.81 14.81 -1.65
CA ASP A 90 -3.47 14.74 -2.95
C ASP A 90 -2.52 14.36 -4.10
N GLY A 91 -1.21 14.23 -3.82
CA GLY A 91 -0.20 13.74 -4.77
C GLY A 91 0.17 14.72 -5.88
N LYS A 92 -0.19 16.00 -5.75
CA LYS A 92 -0.06 16.97 -6.84
C LYS A 92 1.21 17.82 -6.78
N ALA A 93 1.84 17.94 -5.61
CA ALA A 93 3.08 18.72 -5.52
C ALA A 93 4.21 18.00 -6.27
N VAL A 94 5.09 18.75 -6.93
CA VAL A 94 6.23 18.18 -7.67
C VAL A 94 7.28 17.59 -6.72
N ALA A 95 8.09 16.65 -7.21
CA ALA A 95 9.18 16.07 -6.42
C ALA A 95 10.12 17.16 -5.90
N GLY A 96 10.51 17.08 -4.63
CA GLY A 96 11.37 18.09 -4.00
C GLY A 96 10.68 19.41 -3.59
N ALA A 97 9.41 19.64 -3.91
CA ALA A 97 8.71 20.85 -3.49
C ALA A 97 8.24 20.79 -2.03
N ASP A 98 8.29 21.93 -1.35
CA ASP A 98 7.69 22.09 -0.03
C ASP A 98 6.16 22.02 -0.12
N VAL A 99 5.55 21.34 0.85
CA VAL A 99 4.10 21.28 1.06
C VAL A 99 3.83 21.86 2.44
N GLU A 100 2.94 22.84 2.54
CA GLU A 100 2.60 23.47 3.82
C GLU A 100 1.53 22.68 4.58
N SER A 101 1.52 22.82 5.90
CA SER A 101 0.43 22.29 6.74
C SER A 101 -0.79 23.21 6.67
N TYR A 102 -2.00 22.64 6.77
CA TYR A 102 -3.25 23.38 6.65
C TYR A 102 -4.39 22.70 7.43
N THR A 103 -5.56 23.34 7.52
CA THR A 103 -6.77 22.73 8.08
C THR A 103 -7.60 22.11 6.97
N HIS A 104 -7.95 20.82 7.09
CA HIS A 104 -8.72 20.12 6.08
C HIS A 104 -10.09 20.81 5.88
N PRO A 105 -10.44 21.24 4.65
CA PRO A 105 -11.55 22.18 4.42
C PRO A 105 -12.95 21.63 4.76
N ILE A 106 -13.10 20.30 4.75
CA ILE A 106 -14.39 19.62 5.06
C ILE A 106 -14.41 19.06 6.47
N LEU A 107 -13.39 18.31 6.86
CA LEU A 107 -13.29 17.63 8.15
C LEU A 107 -12.90 18.54 9.32
N ASP A 108 -12.37 19.74 9.05
CA ASP A 108 -11.90 20.69 10.08
C ASP A 108 -10.87 20.10 11.05
N ILE A 109 -9.97 19.25 10.53
CA ILE A 109 -8.85 18.64 11.26
C ILE A 109 -7.52 19.09 10.66
N PRO A 110 -6.43 19.13 11.45
CA PRO A 110 -5.11 19.47 10.92
C PRO A 110 -4.62 18.46 9.87
N VAL A 111 -4.00 18.98 8.81
CA VAL A 111 -3.20 18.25 7.83
C VAL A 111 -1.75 18.73 7.97
N TYR A 112 -0.89 17.85 8.47
CA TYR A 112 0.53 18.13 8.65
C TYR A 112 1.33 17.65 7.44
N SER A 113 2.26 18.48 6.98
CA SER A 113 3.25 18.06 5.98
C SER A 113 4.42 17.35 6.67
N LEU A 114 4.76 16.16 6.16
CA LEU A 114 5.94 15.38 6.52
C LEU A 114 7.01 15.45 5.42
N TYR A 115 7.09 16.59 4.73
CA TYR A 115 8.12 16.89 3.75
C TYR A 115 8.73 18.29 3.96
N GLY A 116 9.88 18.54 3.35
CA GLY A 116 10.61 19.81 3.53
C GLY A 116 11.19 19.96 4.93
N ALA A 117 10.78 21.02 5.63
CA ALA A 117 11.29 21.39 6.96
C ALA A 117 11.06 20.32 8.04
N THR A 118 10.00 19.51 7.91
CA THR A 118 9.65 18.47 8.89
C THR A 118 9.37 17.17 8.16
N ARG A 119 10.22 16.15 8.34
CA ARG A 119 10.00 14.79 7.78
C ARG A 119 9.60 13.75 8.83
N ARG A 120 9.81 14.08 10.10
CA ARG A 120 9.43 13.27 11.26
C ARG A 120 8.35 14.02 12.03
N PRO A 121 7.20 13.39 12.34
CA PRO A 121 6.17 14.04 13.17
C PRO A 121 6.78 14.57 14.47
N THR A 122 6.43 15.80 14.84
CA THR A 122 6.84 16.37 16.13
C THR A 122 5.87 15.93 17.23
N SER A 123 6.29 16.00 18.50
CA SER A 123 5.40 15.69 19.63
C SER A 123 4.14 16.57 19.64
N ALA A 124 4.22 17.81 19.16
CA ALA A 124 3.07 18.71 19.03
C ALA A 124 2.09 18.21 17.96
N MET A 125 2.59 17.70 16.84
CA MET A 125 1.76 17.13 15.78
C MET A 125 1.07 15.81 16.20
N LEU A 126 1.61 15.12 17.21
CA LEU A 126 1.06 13.86 17.74
C LEU A 126 0.15 14.08 18.96
N GLN A 127 -0.03 15.31 19.41
CA GLN A 127 -0.83 15.60 20.60
C GLN A 127 -2.30 15.21 20.39
N GLY A 128 -2.82 14.37 21.30
CA GLY A 128 -4.21 13.90 21.23
C GLY A 128 -4.44 12.78 20.21
N VAL A 129 -3.39 12.19 19.64
CA VAL A 129 -3.47 10.97 18.83
C VAL A 129 -3.21 9.75 19.72
N ASP A 130 -4.11 8.78 19.67
CA ASP A 130 -4.02 7.53 20.43
C ASP A 130 -3.46 6.37 19.60
N VAL A 131 -3.53 6.46 18.26
CA VAL A 131 -2.99 5.46 17.33
C VAL A 131 -2.65 6.10 15.99
N MET A 132 -1.50 5.72 15.42
CA MET A 132 -1.10 6.11 14.07
C MET A 132 -1.49 5.02 13.06
N LEU A 133 -2.13 5.42 11.96
CA LEU A 133 -2.34 4.58 10.78
C LEU A 133 -1.39 5.02 9.66
N PHE A 134 -0.87 4.07 8.90
CA PHE A 134 -0.13 4.32 7.66
C PHE A 134 -0.79 3.58 6.49
N ASP A 135 -1.19 4.33 5.46
CA ASP A 135 -1.86 3.79 4.28
C ASP A 135 -1.43 4.51 3.00
N ILE A 136 -0.33 4.06 2.39
CA ILE A 136 0.25 4.61 1.17
C ILE A 136 0.79 3.49 0.29
N GLN A 137 0.51 3.54 -1.02
CA GLN A 137 1.07 2.64 -2.02
C GLN A 137 2.52 3.03 -2.36
N ASP A 138 3.43 2.07 -2.20
CA ASP A 138 4.85 2.17 -2.58
C ASP A 138 5.13 1.47 -3.93
N ILE A 139 6.35 1.59 -4.48
CA ILE A 139 6.76 1.03 -5.78
C ILE A 139 7.93 0.03 -5.75
N ARG A 140 8.31 -0.49 -4.57
CA ARG A 140 9.45 -1.40 -4.36
C ARG A 140 10.80 -0.80 -4.72
N ALA A 141 11.05 0.45 -4.35
CA ALA A 141 12.36 1.02 -4.56
C ALA A 141 12.85 1.72 -3.30
N ARG A 142 14.08 1.40 -2.88
CA ARG A 142 14.68 1.98 -1.67
C ARG A 142 14.69 3.51 -1.68
N SER A 143 14.84 4.11 -2.85
CA SER A 143 14.87 5.57 -3.04
C SER A 143 13.49 6.22 -3.08
N TYR A 144 12.41 5.45 -3.13
CA TYR A 144 11.05 5.99 -3.08
C TYR A 144 10.67 6.31 -1.64
N THR A 145 10.52 7.60 -1.34
CA THR A 145 10.65 8.15 0.01
C THR A 145 9.48 7.84 0.95
N TYR A 146 8.40 7.23 0.46
CA TYR A 146 7.27 6.83 1.30
C TYR A 146 7.66 5.83 2.40
N ILE A 147 8.59 4.93 2.10
CA ILE A 147 9.13 3.99 3.11
C ILE A 147 9.96 4.73 4.17
N SER A 148 10.64 5.82 3.80
CA SER A 148 11.39 6.69 4.72
C SER A 148 10.46 7.51 5.59
N THR A 149 9.34 8.01 5.04
CA THR A 149 8.27 8.63 5.82
C THR A 149 7.71 7.63 6.84
N MET A 150 7.41 6.39 6.43
CA MET A 150 6.96 5.34 7.34
C MET A 150 7.96 5.12 8.50
N TYR A 151 9.25 4.98 8.17
CA TYR A 151 10.31 4.81 9.17
C TYR A 151 10.31 5.95 10.21
N TYR A 152 10.27 7.22 9.77
CA TYR A 152 10.25 8.36 10.69
C TYR A 152 8.96 8.46 11.52
N VAL A 153 7.82 8.09 10.94
CA VAL A 153 6.55 8.03 11.69
C VAL A 153 6.63 6.93 12.76
N MET A 154 7.20 5.76 12.44
CA MET A 154 7.41 4.69 13.41
C MET A 154 8.33 5.13 14.56
N GLU A 155 9.43 5.83 14.28
CA GLU A 155 10.31 6.40 15.31
C GLU A 155 9.56 7.40 16.21
N ALA A 156 8.79 8.30 15.61
CA ALA A 156 8.03 9.30 16.36
C ALA A 156 6.93 8.65 17.22
N ALA A 157 6.22 7.67 16.67
CA ALA A 157 5.20 6.90 17.39
C ALA A 157 5.81 6.16 18.60
N LYS A 158 6.97 5.51 18.41
CA LYS A 158 7.73 4.90 19.52
C LYS A 158 8.10 5.92 20.59
N ALA A 159 8.65 7.07 20.19
CA ALA A 159 9.06 8.12 21.12
C ALA A 159 7.89 8.71 21.93
N SER A 160 6.70 8.76 21.33
CA SER A 160 5.47 9.25 21.96
C SER A 160 4.66 8.16 22.68
N GLY A 161 5.08 6.88 22.63
CA GLY A 161 4.32 5.77 23.21
C GLY A 161 2.99 5.50 22.51
N ILE A 162 2.87 5.88 21.24
CA ILE A 162 1.67 5.70 20.42
C ILE A 162 1.83 4.43 19.58
N PRO A 163 0.87 3.48 19.60
CA PRO A 163 0.88 2.33 18.70
C PRO A 163 0.75 2.77 17.25
N ILE A 164 1.41 2.03 16.35
CA ILE A 164 1.34 2.25 14.91
C ILE A 164 0.80 1.03 14.20
N VAL A 165 -0.17 1.25 13.30
CA VAL A 165 -0.80 0.21 12.49
C VAL A 165 -0.50 0.50 11.02
N ILE A 166 0.13 -0.45 10.36
CA ILE A 166 0.45 -0.38 8.93
C ILE A 166 -0.62 -1.16 8.17
N LEU A 167 -1.29 -0.48 7.23
CA LEU A 167 -2.28 -1.09 6.36
C LEU A 167 -1.54 -1.61 5.14
N ASP A 168 -1.36 -2.93 5.07
CA ASP A 168 -0.47 -3.51 4.07
C ASP A 168 -1.04 -3.35 2.65
N ARG A 169 -0.12 -3.19 1.70
CA ARG A 169 -0.40 -2.94 0.28
C ARG A 169 0.50 -3.78 -0.62
N PRO A 170 0.05 -4.12 -1.85
CA PRO A 170 0.82 -4.97 -2.74
C PRO A 170 2.13 -4.29 -3.09
N ASN A 171 3.19 -5.10 -3.20
CA ASN A 171 4.35 -4.68 -3.93
C ASN A 171 4.01 -4.74 -5.44
N PRO A 172 3.96 -3.60 -6.16
CA PRO A 172 3.34 -3.55 -7.49
C PRO A 172 4.15 -4.28 -8.58
N VAL A 173 5.43 -4.54 -8.30
CA VAL A 173 6.37 -5.18 -9.22
C VAL A 173 6.77 -6.59 -8.72
N GLY A 174 6.06 -7.12 -7.73
CA GLY A 174 6.25 -8.46 -7.18
C GLY A 174 7.29 -8.53 -6.05
N GLY A 175 7.08 -9.50 -5.15
CA GLY A 175 7.90 -9.73 -3.96
C GLY A 175 9.03 -10.76 -4.15
N GLU A 176 9.21 -11.34 -5.35
CA GLU A 176 10.25 -12.36 -5.57
C GLU A 176 11.64 -11.77 -5.80
N ILE A 177 11.71 -10.58 -6.40
CA ILE A 177 12.98 -9.93 -6.76
C ILE A 177 13.52 -9.13 -5.57
N CYS A 178 14.73 -9.50 -5.14
CA CYS A 178 15.52 -8.80 -4.13
C CYS A 178 16.93 -8.59 -4.68
N GLU A 179 17.22 -7.41 -5.21
CA GLU A 179 18.38 -7.17 -6.08
C GLU A 179 18.98 -5.76 -5.95
N GLY A 180 20.24 -5.64 -6.38
CA GLY A 180 21.02 -4.40 -6.38
C GLY A 180 21.89 -4.22 -5.13
N PRO A 181 22.78 -3.21 -5.12
CA PRO A 181 23.67 -2.96 -4.01
C PRO A 181 22.90 -2.61 -2.73
N VAL A 182 23.26 -3.28 -1.63
CA VAL A 182 22.77 -2.96 -0.29
C VAL A 182 23.36 -1.62 0.14
N LEU A 183 22.53 -0.77 0.76
CA LEU A 183 22.98 0.53 1.26
C LEU A 183 24.04 0.35 2.36
N GLU A 184 25.08 1.19 2.33
CA GLU A 184 26.11 1.23 3.36
C GLU A 184 25.83 2.36 4.37
N ASP A 185 26.18 2.14 5.64
CA ASP A 185 25.80 3.02 6.76
C ASP A 185 26.16 4.51 6.54
N PHE A 186 27.29 4.80 5.90
CA PHE A 186 27.74 6.19 5.65
C PHE A 186 26.90 6.92 4.57
N THR A 187 26.04 6.21 3.86
CA THR A 187 25.13 6.73 2.82
C THR A 187 23.68 6.81 3.28
N ILE A 188 23.37 6.44 4.53
CA ILE A 188 22.02 6.48 5.09
C ILE A 188 21.48 7.92 5.05
N GLY A 189 20.27 8.07 4.54
CA GLY A 189 19.58 9.33 4.39
C GLY A 189 18.11 9.14 4.00
N PHE A 190 17.44 10.23 3.62
CA PHE A 190 16.00 10.17 3.35
C PHE A 190 15.63 9.35 2.08
N VAL A 191 16.54 9.21 1.13
CA VAL A 191 16.39 8.37 -0.09
C VAL A 191 17.02 6.98 0.08
N GLY A 192 17.28 6.58 1.32
CA GLY A 192 17.91 5.31 1.69
C GLY A 192 18.00 5.20 3.20
N ILE A 193 16.90 4.80 3.83
CA ILE A 193 16.72 4.97 5.28
C ILE A 193 17.30 3.83 6.14
N ASP A 194 17.63 2.71 5.51
CA ASP A 194 18.15 1.51 6.16
C ASP A 194 18.91 0.65 5.13
N ASN A 195 19.57 -0.42 5.60
CA ASN A 195 20.41 -1.34 4.83
C ASN A 195 19.54 -2.28 3.97
N LEU A 196 18.94 -1.69 2.95
CA LEU A 196 18.13 -2.34 1.93
C LEU A 196 18.89 -2.41 0.60
N PRO A 197 18.70 -3.47 -0.19
CA PRO A 197 19.05 -3.45 -1.61
C PRO A 197 18.11 -2.47 -2.36
N ILE A 198 18.43 -2.18 -3.61
CA ILE A 198 17.66 -1.22 -4.42
C ILE A 198 16.22 -1.70 -4.61
N ALA A 199 16.07 -2.94 -5.07
CA ALA A 199 14.80 -3.65 -5.12
C ALA A 199 14.72 -4.55 -3.89
N HIS A 200 13.92 -4.17 -2.90
CA HIS A 200 13.87 -4.86 -1.60
C HIS A 200 12.88 -6.03 -1.52
N GLY A 201 12.02 -6.21 -2.53
CA GLY A 201 11.10 -7.36 -2.63
C GLY A 201 10.05 -7.47 -1.51
N MET A 202 9.83 -6.43 -0.72
CA MET A 202 8.94 -6.45 0.45
C MET A 202 7.67 -5.64 0.21
N THR A 203 6.57 -6.02 0.87
CA THR A 203 5.40 -5.14 1.04
C THR A 203 5.71 -4.03 2.05
N ILE A 204 4.84 -3.02 2.15
CA ILE A 204 5.01 -1.96 3.14
C ILE A 204 4.90 -2.50 4.58
N GLY A 205 4.04 -3.50 4.81
CA GLY A 205 3.93 -4.19 6.09
C GLY A 205 5.15 -5.05 6.43
N GLU A 206 5.76 -5.71 5.45
CA GLU A 206 7.02 -6.44 5.62
C GLU A 206 8.18 -5.48 5.90
N LEU A 207 8.27 -4.36 5.17
CA LEU A 207 9.23 -3.28 5.43
C LEU A 207 9.09 -2.71 6.83
N ALA A 208 7.86 -2.46 7.30
CA ALA A 208 7.64 -1.98 8.65
C ALA A 208 8.22 -2.96 9.69
N ARG A 209 8.01 -4.27 9.52
CA ARG A 209 8.63 -5.27 10.41
C ARG A 209 10.16 -5.24 10.32
N PHE A 210 10.71 -5.09 9.11
CA PHE A 210 12.16 -5.00 8.90
C PHE A 210 12.77 -3.78 9.62
N PHE A 211 12.15 -2.60 9.50
CA PHE A 211 12.57 -1.39 10.20
C PHE A 211 12.39 -1.52 11.72
N ASN A 212 11.31 -2.20 12.16
CA ASN A 212 11.03 -2.32 13.59
C ASN A 212 12.08 -3.12 14.36
N ARG A 213 12.97 -3.87 13.68
CA ARG A 213 14.12 -4.54 14.31
C ARG A 213 15.01 -3.57 15.09
N ASN A 214 15.10 -2.31 14.62
CA ASN A 214 15.91 -1.25 15.22
C ASN A 214 15.07 -0.24 16.01
N ILE A 215 13.80 -0.04 15.62
CA ILE A 215 12.93 0.98 16.24
C ILE A 215 12.27 0.47 17.53
N GLY A 216 11.74 -0.76 17.52
CA GLY A 216 11.01 -1.33 18.66
C GLY A 216 9.69 -0.61 18.99
N ALA A 217 8.99 -0.08 17.99
CA ALA A 217 7.63 0.46 18.10
C ALA A 217 6.62 -0.63 18.46
N ASP A 218 5.50 -0.22 19.09
CA ASP A 218 4.31 -1.05 19.22
C ASP A 218 3.62 -1.12 17.85
N LEU A 219 4.06 -2.09 17.04
CA LEU A 219 3.72 -2.23 15.63
C LEU A 219 2.66 -3.30 15.44
N HIS A 220 1.57 -2.90 14.79
CA HIS A 220 0.60 -3.81 14.19
C HIS A 220 0.66 -3.71 12.66
N VAL A 221 0.58 -4.83 11.97
CA VAL A 221 0.45 -4.86 10.51
C VAL A 221 -0.86 -5.56 10.19
N VAL A 222 -1.75 -4.86 9.49
CA VAL A 222 -3.00 -5.43 8.97
C VAL A 222 -2.70 -5.99 7.59
N PRO A 223 -2.70 -7.33 7.42
CA PRO A 223 -2.32 -7.95 6.16
C PRO A 223 -3.40 -7.76 5.10
N MET A 224 -3.00 -7.92 3.85
CA MET A 224 -3.94 -8.11 2.74
C MET A 224 -4.56 -9.51 2.78
N GLU A 225 -5.70 -9.69 2.11
CA GLU A 225 -6.25 -11.02 1.82
C GLU A 225 -6.10 -11.31 0.33
N GLY A 226 -5.64 -12.53 0.01
CA GLY A 226 -5.43 -12.97 -1.37
C GLY A 226 -4.09 -12.59 -1.99
N TYR A 227 -3.22 -11.84 -1.29
CA TYR A 227 -1.87 -11.53 -1.77
C TYR A 227 -0.91 -12.72 -1.62
N THR A 228 -0.15 -13.01 -2.68
CA THR A 228 1.01 -13.90 -2.65
C THR A 228 2.21 -13.18 -3.27
N ARG A 229 3.43 -13.58 -2.88
CA ARG A 229 4.66 -12.85 -3.25
C ARG A 229 4.94 -12.83 -4.76
N ASP A 230 4.45 -13.82 -5.48
CA ASP A 230 4.55 -13.96 -6.93
C ASP A 230 3.62 -12.99 -7.70
N MET A 231 2.65 -12.38 -7.03
CA MET A 231 1.74 -11.42 -7.67
C MET A 231 2.44 -10.10 -8.00
N ILE A 232 2.29 -9.65 -9.25
CA ILE A 232 2.48 -8.26 -9.65
C ILE A 232 1.14 -7.51 -9.57
N TRP A 233 1.14 -6.18 -9.76
CA TRP A 233 -0.07 -5.36 -9.62
C TRP A 233 -1.24 -5.87 -10.45
N GLN A 234 -0.98 -6.28 -11.69
CA GLN A 234 -1.98 -6.78 -12.64
C GLN A 234 -2.72 -8.03 -12.13
N ASP A 235 -2.08 -8.87 -11.31
CA ASP A 235 -2.69 -10.09 -10.78
C ASP A 235 -3.77 -9.80 -9.72
N THR A 236 -3.65 -8.64 -9.05
CA THR A 236 -4.56 -8.19 -7.99
C THR A 236 -5.93 -7.76 -8.52
N GLY A 237 -6.00 -7.34 -9.79
CA GLY A 237 -7.21 -6.75 -10.38
C GLY A 237 -7.52 -5.32 -9.91
N LEU A 238 -6.64 -4.69 -9.12
CA LEU A 238 -6.83 -3.34 -8.61
C LEU A 238 -6.53 -2.26 -9.66
N ALA A 239 -7.27 -1.15 -9.61
CA ALA A 239 -6.97 0.02 -10.42
C ALA A 239 -5.69 0.71 -9.90
N TRP A 240 -4.79 1.08 -10.81
CA TRP A 240 -3.61 1.87 -10.46
C TRP A 240 -4.00 3.32 -10.15
N VAL A 241 -3.56 3.81 -9.00
CA VAL A 241 -3.60 5.24 -8.66
C VAL A 241 -2.17 5.77 -8.77
N PRO A 242 -1.90 6.83 -9.56
CA PRO A 242 -0.59 7.44 -9.66
C PRO A 242 0.04 7.66 -8.28
N THR A 243 1.22 7.11 -8.05
CA THR A 243 1.91 7.24 -6.75
C THR A 243 2.65 8.58 -6.65
N SER A 244 3.14 9.11 -7.78
CA SER A 244 3.66 10.47 -7.90
C SER A 244 3.50 10.99 -9.34
N PRO A 245 3.75 12.29 -9.62
CA PRO A 245 3.63 12.83 -10.97
C PRO A 245 4.46 12.11 -12.05
N MET A 246 5.59 11.49 -11.66
CA MET A 246 6.48 10.75 -12.57
C MET A 246 6.19 9.24 -12.61
N ILE A 247 5.22 8.76 -11.83
CA ILE A 247 4.75 7.37 -11.83
C ILE A 247 3.22 7.34 -12.10
N PRO A 248 2.76 7.83 -13.26
CA PRO A 248 1.33 7.88 -13.59
C PRO A 248 0.75 6.51 -13.94
N PHE A 249 1.57 5.57 -14.39
CA PHE A 249 1.16 4.23 -14.83
C PHE A 249 1.90 3.14 -14.07
N ILE A 250 1.36 1.92 -14.10
CA ILE A 250 2.01 0.78 -13.45
C ILE A 250 3.35 0.45 -14.12
N GLU A 251 3.45 0.63 -15.43
CA GLU A 251 4.68 0.48 -16.22
C GLU A 251 5.80 1.38 -15.69
N SER A 252 5.46 2.58 -15.21
CA SER A 252 6.42 3.51 -14.63
C SER A 252 7.05 3.01 -13.34
N ALA A 253 6.34 2.18 -12.55
CA ALA A 253 6.94 1.52 -11.39
C ALA A 253 8.04 0.53 -11.82
N PHE A 254 7.82 -0.22 -12.91
CA PHE A 254 8.84 -1.11 -13.47
C PHE A 254 10.04 -0.32 -14.02
N GLY A 255 9.77 0.75 -14.78
CA GLY A 255 10.82 1.60 -15.33
C GLY A 255 11.64 2.34 -14.27
N TYR A 256 11.02 2.75 -13.16
CA TYR A 256 11.73 3.33 -12.01
C TYR A 256 12.69 2.32 -11.38
N ASN A 257 12.25 1.07 -11.19
CA ASN A 257 13.10 0.02 -10.65
C ASN A 257 14.32 -0.27 -11.56
N ALA A 258 14.19 -0.06 -12.87
CA ALA A 258 15.27 -0.25 -13.84
C ALA A 258 16.20 0.96 -13.98
N THR A 259 15.67 2.19 -13.88
CA THR A 259 16.40 3.41 -14.29
C THR A 259 16.52 4.48 -13.22
N GLY A 260 15.88 4.33 -12.06
CA GLY A 260 15.86 5.33 -10.97
C GLY A 260 17.22 5.65 -10.36
N LEU A 261 18.20 4.74 -10.48
CA LEU A 261 19.60 5.00 -10.08
C LEU A 261 20.33 5.99 -11.00
N GLY A 262 19.79 6.26 -12.18
CA GLY A 262 20.38 7.18 -13.15
C GLY A 262 20.26 8.65 -12.76
N ASP A 263 19.47 8.99 -11.73
CA ASP A 263 19.34 10.39 -11.31
C ASP A 263 20.70 10.99 -10.89
N GLY A 264 20.96 12.21 -11.32
CA GLY A 264 22.26 12.87 -11.18
C GLY A 264 23.37 12.36 -12.11
N THR A 265 23.13 11.30 -12.90
CA THR A 265 23.94 10.94 -14.07
C THR A 265 23.28 11.58 -15.29
N GLY A 266 24.02 12.02 -16.32
CA GLY A 266 23.44 12.76 -17.46
C GLY A 266 22.36 12.02 -18.29
N VAL A 267 21.92 10.85 -17.84
CA VAL A 267 20.79 10.06 -18.33
C VAL A 267 19.51 10.54 -17.62
N HIS A 268 18.51 10.94 -18.39
CA HIS A 268 17.21 11.39 -17.87
C HIS A 268 16.07 10.65 -18.57
N GLN A 269 14.94 10.52 -17.89
CA GLN A 269 13.69 10.00 -18.44
C GLN A 269 12.96 11.12 -19.19
N ALA A 270 12.57 10.87 -20.45
CA ALA A 270 12.01 11.91 -21.33
C ALA A 270 10.56 12.28 -21.01
N ASP A 271 9.72 11.28 -20.69
CA ASP A 271 8.29 11.46 -20.39
C ASP A 271 8.01 11.13 -18.92
N TYR A 272 7.86 9.83 -18.63
CA TYR A 272 7.71 9.25 -17.29
C TYR A 272 8.75 8.13 -17.13
N PHE A 273 8.86 7.58 -15.92
CA PHE A 273 9.55 6.31 -15.77
C PHE A 273 8.87 5.21 -16.58
#